data_AF-R7ZKD0-F1
#
_entry.id   AF-R7ZKD0-F1
#
_cell.length_a   1.000
_cell.length_b   1.000
_cell.length_c   1.000
_cell.angle_alpha   90.00
_cell.angle_beta   90.00
_cell.angle_gamma   90.00
#
_symmetry.space_group_name_H-M   'P 1'
#
loop_
_entity.id
_entity.type
_entity.pdbx_description
1 polymer ?
#
loop_
_entity_poly.entity_id
_entity_poly.type
_entity_poly.pdbx_seq_one_letter_code
_entity_poly.pdbx_strand_id
1 'polypeptide(L)'
;MRHYYFWRLIHTGIFIGLLVILGGCVDRIIEIEESNTYHWQKNMNQTEFEQLKEGMTYLEVIEIAGGSGEKVKNNHYRWDDEILMTQAYIIQFKDEKLIGKEVVIIKGHSTRE
;
A
#
# COMPACT_ATOMS: atom_id res chain seq x y z
N MET A 1 -24.27 -25.92 -41.75
CA MET A 1 -22.97 -26.15 -41.07
C MET A 1 -22.05 -24.92 -41.02
N ARG A 2 -21.90 -24.12 -42.11
CA ARG A 2 -20.98 -22.96 -42.15
C ARG A 2 -21.24 -21.85 -41.12
N HIS A 3 -22.52 -21.54 -40.81
CA HIS A 3 -22.88 -20.56 -39.78
C HIS A 3 -22.57 -21.03 -38.34
N TYR A 4 -22.64 -22.34 -38.07
CA TYR A 4 -22.36 -22.88 -36.74
C TYR A 4 -20.89 -22.69 -36.34
N TYR A 5 -19.96 -22.94 -37.28
CA TYR A 5 -18.53 -22.71 -37.06
C TYR A 5 -18.19 -21.23 -36.88
N PHE A 6 -18.90 -20.34 -37.57
CA PHE A 6 -18.73 -18.89 -37.44
C PHE A 6 -19.17 -18.38 -36.07
N TRP A 7 -20.34 -18.81 -35.58
CA TRP A 7 -20.80 -18.49 -34.22
C TRP A 7 -19.91 -19.10 -33.13
N ARG A 8 -19.39 -20.31 -33.35
CA ARG A 8 -18.44 -20.96 -32.43
C ARG A 8 -17.14 -20.17 -32.29
N LEU A 9 -16.60 -19.65 -33.41
CA LEU A 9 -15.39 -18.82 -33.43
C LEU A 9 -15.57 -17.50 -32.68
N ILE A 10 -16.72 -16.84 -32.88
CA ILE A 10 -17.07 -15.61 -32.16
C ILE A 10 -17.17 -15.87 -30.66
N HIS A 11 -17.88 -16.93 -30.24
CA HIS A 11 -18.00 -17.27 -28.83
C HIS A 11 -16.65 -17.61 -28.19
N THR A 12 -15.79 -18.38 -28.86
CA THR A 12 -14.43 -18.65 -28.35
C THR A 12 -13.57 -17.40 -28.25
N GLY A 13 -13.66 -16.48 -29.22
CA GLY A 13 -12.93 -15.22 -29.17
C GLY A 13 -13.38 -14.31 -28.03
N ILE A 14 -14.70 -14.21 -27.81
CA ILE A 14 -15.28 -13.47 -26.68
C ILE A 14 -14.85 -14.09 -25.35
N PHE A 15 -14.83 -15.43 -25.25
CA PHE A 15 -14.42 -16.13 -24.02
C PHE A 15 -12.95 -15.89 -23.67
N ILE A 16 -12.07 -15.91 -24.67
CA ILE A 16 -10.64 -15.61 -24.49
C ILE A 16 -10.44 -14.14 -24.13
N GLY A 17 -11.17 -13.22 -24.77
CA GLY A 17 -11.13 -11.80 -24.43
C GLY A 17 -11.57 -11.51 -22.99
N LEU A 18 -12.62 -12.19 -22.50
CA LEU A 18 -13.10 -12.07 -21.12
C LEU A 18 -12.09 -12.59 -20.09
N LEU A 19 -11.34 -13.65 -20.40
CA LEU A 19 -10.32 -14.20 -19.52
C LEU A 19 -9.13 -13.25 -19.32
N VAL A 20 -8.74 -12.48 -20.33
CA VAL A 20 -7.62 -11.52 -20.24
C VAL A 20 -7.96 -10.33 -19.35
N ILE A 21 -9.23 -9.88 -19.34
CA ILE A 21 -9.68 -8.73 -18.53
C ILE A 21 -9.68 -9.08 -17.03
N LEU A 22 -9.85 -10.35 -16.66
CA LEU A 22 -9.92 -10.79 -15.26
C LEU A 22 -8.54 -10.92 -14.58
N GLY A 23 -7.44 -10.94 -15.33
CA GLY A 23 -6.08 -11.12 -14.79
C GLY A 23 -5.41 -9.85 -14.25
N GLY A 24 -5.99 -8.68 -14.48
CA GLY A 24 -5.39 -7.38 -14.18
C GLY A 24 -5.87 -6.75 -12.88
N CYS A 25 -5.90 -7.49 -11.77
CA CYS A 25 -6.00 -6.87 -10.45
C CYS A 25 -4.60 -6.76 -9.86
N VAL A 26 -3.84 -5.79 -10.36
CA VAL A 26 -2.54 -5.43 -9.75
C VAL A 26 -2.86 -4.60 -8.52
N ASP A 27 -2.42 -5.08 -7.36
CA ASP A 27 -2.58 -4.36 -6.11
C ASP A 27 -1.64 -3.15 -6.11
N ARG A 28 -2.20 -1.94 -6.07
CA ARG A 28 -1.42 -0.69 -6.11
C ARG A 28 -0.39 -0.60 -4.99
N ILE A 29 -0.66 -1.23 -3.85
CA ILE A 29 0.28 -1.26 -2.73
C ILE A 29 1.54 -2.04 -3.11
N ILE A 30 1.39 -3.16 -3.81
CA ILE A 30 2.51 -3.97 -4.28
C ILE A 30 3.33 -3.19 -5.32
N GLU A 31 2.67 -2.49 -6.24
CA GLU A 31 3.35 -1.65 -7.24
C GLU A 31 4.19 -0.56 -6.58
N ILE A 32 3.67 0.09 -5.53
CA ILE A 32 4.42 1.10 -4.75
C ILE A 32 5.64 0.46 -4.09
N GLU A 33 5.48 -0.66 -3.38
CA GLU A 33 6.60 -1.32 -2.69
C GLU A 33 7.65 -1.89 -3.66
N GLU A 34 7.26 -2.34 -4.85
CA GLU A 34 8.17 -2.79 -5.92
C GLU A 34 8.89 -1.64 -6.62
N SER A 35 8.32 -0.43 -6.62
CA SER A 35 8.95 0.76 -7.20
C SER A 35 10.10 1.32 -6.34
N ASN A 36 10.19 0.88 -5.08
CA ASN A 36 11.26 1.28 -4.18
C ASN A 36 12.63 0.80 -4.67
N THR A 37 13.63 1.67 -4.54
CA THR A 37 15.02 1.29 -4.86
C THR A 37 15.58 0.29 -3.84
N TYR A 38 15.14 0.36 -2.59
CA TYR A 38 15.57 -0.49 -1.50
C TYR A 38 14.42 -0.98 -0.63
N HIS A 39 14.54 -2.20 -0.10
CA HIS A 39 13.49 -2.84 0.73
C HIS A 39 13.11 -2.07 2.00
N TRP A 40 14.00 -1.25 2.54
CA TRP A 40 13.73 -0.46 3.75
C TRP A 40 12.88 0.79 3.47
N GLN A 41 12.73 1.19 2.19
CA GLN A 41 11.92 2.36 1.80
C GLN A 41 10.41 2.13 1.88
N LYS A 42 9.98 0.98 2.39
CA LYS A 42 8.60 0.74 2.84
C LYS A 42 8.30 1.35 4.21
N ASN A 43 9.36 1.75 4.92
CA ASN A 43 9.29 2.53 6.16
C ASN A 43 9.17 4.01 5.80
N MET A 44 8.85 4.86 6.77
CA MET A 44 8.64 6.29 6.52
C MET A 44 9.77 7.10 7.13
N ASN A 45 10.20 8.17 6.48
CA ASN A 45 11.11 9.15 7.08
C ASN A 45 10.39 10.45 7.49
N GLN A 46 11.13 11.32 8.19
CA GLN A 46 10.59 12.58 8.69
C GLN A 46 10.05 13.49 7.59
N THR A 47 10.70 13.52 6.42
CA THR A 47 10.27 14.37 5.30
C THR A 47 8.95 13.89 4.71
N GLU A 48 8.76 12.59 4.55
CA GLU A 48 7.50 11.99 4.10
C GLU A 48 6.39 12.19 5.13
N PHE A 49 6.71 11.99 6.41
CA PHE A 49 5.76 12.23 7.50
C PHE A 49 5.25 13.68 7.51
N GLU A 50 6.12 14.65 7.26
CA GLU A 50 5.77 16.07 7.20
C GLU A 50 4.86 16.40 6.01
N GLN A 51 4.99 15.68 4.89
CA GLN A 51 4.13 15.85 3.71
C GLN A 51 2.68 15.41 3.95
N LEU A 52 2.43 14.52 4.92
CA LEU A 52 1.09 14.04 5.24
C LEU A 52 0.19 15.16 5.76
N LYS A 53 -1.02 15.25 5.20
CA LYS A 53 -2.03 16.26 5.54
C LYS A 53 -3.34 15.60 5.95
N GLU A 54 -4.08 16.29 6.81
CA GLU A 54 -5.44 15.91 7.18
C GLU A 54 -6.33 15.80 5.93
N GLY A 55 -7.18 14.78 5.88
CA GLY A 55 -8.06 14.49 4.75
C GLY A 55 -7.45 13.65 3.62
N MET A 56 -6.16 13.28 3.71
CA MET A 56 -5.56 12.29 2.81
C MET A 56 -6.19 10.91 3.00
N THR A 57 -6.35 10.16 1.92
CA THR A 57 -6.74 8.76 1.93
C THR A 57 -5.58 7.86 2.34
N TYR A 58 -5.88 6.63 2.73
CA TYR A 58 -4.85 5.64 3.06
C TYR A 58 -3.86 5.42 1.91
N LEU A 59 -4.34 5.37 0.66
CA LEU A 59 -3.47 5.16 -0.49
C LEU A 59 -2.56 6.36 -0.75
N GLU A 60 -3.06 7.60 -0.64
CA GLU A 60 -2.22 8.79 -0.78
C GLU A 60 -1.10 8.81 0.28
N VAL A 61 -1.38 8.32 1.49
CA VAL A 61 -0.37 8.17 2.54
C VAL A 61 0.66 7.11 2.17
N ILE A 62 0.24 5.96 1.64
CA ILE A 62 1.16 4.88 1.19
C ILE A 62 2.05 5.35 0.04
N GLU A 63 1.50 6.10 -0.93
CA GLU A 63 2.26 6.65 -2.05
C GLU A 63 3.36 7.61 -1.58
N ILE A 64 3.10 8.38 -0.52
CA ILE A 64 4.11 9.26 0.11
C ILE A 64 5.11 8.43 0.92
N ALA A 65 4.64 7.43 1.67
CA ALA A 65 5.46 6.65 2.60
C ALA A 65 6.26 5.51 1.95
N GLY A 66 6.03 5.21 0.67
CA GLY A 66 6.67 4.10 -0.03
C GLY A 66 6.25 2.71 0.44
N GLY A 67 5.26 2.57 1.33
CA GLY A 67 4.87 1.26 1.86
C GLY A 67 3.58 1.26 2.66
N SER A 68 3.03 0.06 2.85
CA SER A 68 1.71 -0.18 3.45
C SER A 68 1.58 0.19 4.94
N GLY A 69 2.69 0.15 5.67
CA GLY A 69 2.71 0.29 7.13
C GLY A 69 2.06 -0.88 7.86
N GLU A 70 2.33 -1.01 9.15
CA GLU A 70 1.76 -2.04 10.02
C GLU A 70 0.48 -1.54 10.71
N LYS A 71 -0.61 -2.28 10.57
CA LYS A 71 -1.83 -1.97 11.32
C LYS A 71 -1.69 -2.38 12.79
N VAL A 72 -1.54 -1.40 13.68
CA VAL A 72 -1.36 -1.64 15.12
C VAL A 72 -2.68 -1.71 15.90
N LYS A 73 -3.68 -0.93 15.48
CA LYS A 73 -5.04 -0.92 16.06
C LYS A 73 -6.06 -0.56 14.98
N ASN A 74 -7.35 -0.61 15.32
CA ASN A 74 -8.39 -0.14 14.41
C ASN A 74 -8.12 1.30 13.98
N ASN A 75 -8.01 1.48 12.67
CA ASN A 75 -7.69 2.73 11.99
C ASN A 75 -6.39 3.42 12.42
N HIS A 76 -5.46 2.69 13.05
CA HIS A 76 -4.12 3.20 13.38
C HIS A 76 -3.09 2.35 12.66
N TYR A 77 -2.25 3.02 11.88
CA TYR A 77 -1.18 2.41 11.10
C TYR A 77 0.15 2.98 11.56
N ARG A 78 1.16 2.12 11.56
CA ARG A 78 2.50 2.42 12.04
C ARG A 78 3.49 2.27 10.90
N TRP A 79 4.33 3.27 10.70
CA TRP A 79 5.56 3.14 9.93
C TRP A 79 6.72 3.27 10.90
N ASP A 80 7.67 2.34 10.83
CA ASP A 80 8.95 2.54 11.50
C ASP A 80 9.75 3.61 10.76
N ASP A 81 10.67 4.26 11.46
CA ASP A 81 11.56 5.24 10.83
C ASP A 81 12.64 4.56 10.00
N GLU A 82 12.82 5.03 8.76
CA GLU A 82 13.82 4.51 7.82
C GLU A 82 15.26 4.56 8.35
N ILE A 83 15.60 5.56 9.18
CA ILE A 83 16.98 5.89 9.54
C ILE A 83 17.26 5.56 11.01
N LEU A 84 16.45 6.10 11.90
CA LEU A 84 16.67 6.11 13.34
C LEU A 84 16.27 4.79 13.98
N MET A 85 15.28 4.06 13.42
CA MET A 85 14.71 2.79 13.92
C MET A 85 14.31 2.77 15.41
N THR A 86 14.43 3.91 16.09
CA THR A 86 14.12 4.17 17.51
C THR A 86 12.90 5.07 17.63
N GLN A 87 12.28 5.39 16.50
CA GLN A 87 11.02 6.10 16.41
C GLN A 87 10.13 5.45 15.34
N ALA A 88 8.84 5.71 15.46
CA ALA A 88 7.81 5.32 14.51
C ALA A 88 6.78 6.44 14.35
N TYR A 89 6.05 6.37 13.26
CA TYR A 89 4.99 7.29 12.88
C TYR A 89 3.66 6.57 12.95
N ILE A 90 2.75 7.04 13.81
CA ILE A 90 1.39 6.50 13.89
C ILE A 90 0.44 7.44 13.15
N ILE A 91 -0.24 6.90 12.15
CA ILE A 91 -1.23 7.61 11.34
C ILE A 91 -2.62 7.08 11.67
N GLN A 92 -3.54 8.01 11.93
CA GLN A 92 -4.90 7.72 12.34
C GLN A 92 -5.88 8.06 11.23
N PHE A 93 -6.77 7.13 10.93
CA PHE A 93 -7.81 7.30 9.91
C PHE A 93 -9.21 7.26 10.53
N LYS A 94 -10.14 7.97 9.91
CA LYS A 94 -11.57 7.86 10.17
C LYS A 94 -12.31 8.16 8.89
N ASP A 95 -13.33 7.36 8.57
CA ASP A 95 -14.10 7.51 7.34
C ASP A 95 -13.19 7.58 6.09
N GLU A 96 -12.16 6.71 6.05
CA GLU A 96 -11.13 6.61 5.00
C GLU A 96 -10.21 7.82 4.86
N LYS A 97 -10.22 8.73 5.84
CA LYS A 97 -9.48 9.99 5.81
C LYS A 97 -8.52 10.09 6.99
N LEU A 98 -7.31 10.60 6.74
CA LEU A 98 -6.32 10.90 7.75
C LEU A 98 -6.89 12.01 8.66
N ILE A 99 -6.97 11.74 9.95
CA ILE A 99 -7.46 12.68 10.97
C ILE A 99 -6.37 13.06 11.98
N GLY A 100 -5.27 12.32 12.03
CA GLY A 100 -4.22 12.54 13.01
C GLY A 100 -2.93 11.83 12.65
N LYS A 101 -1.83 12.37 13.14
CA LYS A 101 -0.49 11.80 13.01
C LYS A 101 0.33 12.11 14.26
N GLU A 102 1.12 11.14 14.72
CA GLU A 102 1.98 11.29 15.90
C GLU A 102 3.31 10.56 15.71
N VAL A 103 4.36 11.04 16.37
CA VAL A 103 5.67 10.39 16.43
C VAL A 103 5.79 9.69 17.78
N VAL A 104 6.17 8.42 17.77
CA VAL A 104 6.36 7.61 18.97
C VAL A 104 7.80 7.10 19.06
N ILE A 105 8.39 7.14 20.26
CA ILE A 105 9.73 6.57 20.48
C ILE A 105 9.60 5.07 20.74
N ILE A 106 10.31 4.28 19.94
CA ILE A 106 10.45 2.84 20.13
C ILE A 106 11.65 2.62 21.07
N LYS A 107 11.37 2.25 22.31
CA LYS A 107 12.43 1.76 23.21
C LYS A 107 12.87 0.38 22.72
N GLY A 108 14.10 0.27 22.23
CA GLY A 108 14.69 -1.02 21.90
C GLY A 108 14.78 -1.91 23.15
N HIS A 109 14.28 -3.14 23.07
CA HIS A 109 14.61 -4.20 24.04
C HIS A 109 16.07 -4.62 23.83
N SER A 110 17.03 -3.79 24.25
CA SER A 110 18.41 -4.24 24.42
C SER A 110 18.46 -5.16 25.64
N THR A 111 18.12 -6.43 25.47
CA THR A 111 18.57 -7.50 26.37
C THR A 111 20.04 -7.77 26.07
N ARG A 112 20.91 -6.83 26.42
CA ARG A 112 22.31 -7.16 26.69
C ARG A 112 22.35 -7.49 28.17
N GLU A 113 22.19 -8.79 28.46
CA GLU A 113 22.70 -9.38 29.70
C GLU A 113 24.23 -9.44 29.65
#